data_AF-A0A1G7JMN5-F1
#
_entry.id   AF-A0A1G7JMN5-F1
#
_cell.length_a   1.000
_cell.length_b   1.000
_cell.length_c   1.000
_cell.angle_alpha   90.00
_cell.angle_beta   90.00
_cell.angle_gamma   90.00
#
_symmetry.space_group_name_H-M   'P 1'
#
loop_
_entity.id
_entity.type
_entity.pdbx_description
1 polymer ?
#
loop_
_entity_poly.entity_id
_entity_poly.type
_entity_poly.pdbx_seq_one_letter_code
_entity_poly.pdbx_strand_id
1 'polypeptide(L)'
;MLAKTILRLSALLCLGALVGCGSTRPVTVVQKDQFVRMAHEMPKELQARNLLDKDGSYVAPFSFAGFSDYGETLFRRLSPSFMKADTAHDVYLGATFAATLQPDSRVKRWSNGFAINHATQKVTVNMVAIADWNNDGEDEWIVSCLVEPKWGGRTRTYYVLVPPPRSDKETLKGTLAAIYECFGLACSLYVRDSRVIERDAADPLAPPTIVQDVVPGLQPVTEPPKTGGPDKGGLEERNL
;
A
#
# COMPACT_ATOMS: atom_id res chain seq x y z
N MET A 1 31.84 64.37 16.65
CA MET A 1 31.69 63.38 15.57
C MET A 1 31.30 62.06 16.21
N LEU A 2 30.05 61.89 16.61
CA LEU A 2 28.95 61.22 15.87
C LEU A 2 29.28 59.81 15.34
N ALA A 3 28.82 58.83 16.14
CA ALA A 3 28.12 57.59 15.77
C ALA A 3 28.80 56.51 14.92
N LYS A 4 29.04 55.33 15.53
CA LYS A 4 28.31 54.08 15.21
C LYS A 4 28.68 52.95 16.20
N THR A 5 27.94 52.85 17.30
CA THR A 5 26.90 51.82 17.60
C THR A 5 27.42 50.39 17.78
N ILE A 6 27.54 50.02 19.06
CA ILE A 6 27.45 48.66 19.58
C ILE A 6 26.08 48.08 19.21
N LEU A 7 26.03 46.86 18.66
CA LEU A 7 24.83 46.03 18.77
C LEU A 7 25.20 44.55 18.92
N ARG A 8 25.15 44.08 20.18
CA ARG A 8 24.88 42.70 20.56
C ARG A 8 23.39 42.40 20.31
N LEU A 9 23.04 41.11 20.25
CA LEU A 9 21.72 40.49 19.95
C LEU A 9 21.47 40.37 18.43
N SER A 10 21.28 39.18 17.85
CA SER A 10 20.35 38.12 18.29
C SER A 10 20.77 36.71 17.85
N ALA A 11 21.09 35.86 18.82
CA ALA A 11 20.68 34.45 18.79
C ALA A 11 19.30 34.36 19.49
N LEU A 12 18.47 33.36 19.15
CA LEU A 12 17.02 33.18 19.40
C LEU A 12 16.19 33.72 18.20
N LEU A 13 15.40 32.94 17.47
CA LEU A 13 14.48 31.89 17.90
C LEU A 13 14.25 30.88 16.76
N CYS A 14 14.31 29.58 17.08
CA CYS A 14 13.68 28.51 16.31
C CYS A 14 12.13 28.65 16.38
N LEU A 15 11.46 27.86 15.52
CA LEU A 15 10.01 27.59 15.43
C LEU A 15 9.19 28.57 14.58
N GLY A 16 8.65 28.06 13.47
CA GLY A 16 7.46 28.67 12.85
C GLY A 16 7.32 28.60 11.33
N ALA A 17 7.88 27.61 10.63
CA ALA A 17 7.46 27.31 9.26
C ALA A 17 7.12 25.82 9.09
N LEU A 18 6.35 25.28 10.05
CA LEU A 18 5.59 24.05 9.88
C LEU A 18 4.15 24.45 9.57
N VAL A 19 3.89 24.82 8.31
CA VAL A 19 2.53 24.87 7.75
C VAL A 19 2.60 24.23 6.35
N GLY A 20 2.57 22.90 6.36
CA GLY A 20 2.12 22.01 5.29
C GLY A 20 2.38 22.37 3.82
N CYS A 21 3.59 22.16 3.34
CA CYS A 21 3.73 21.57 2.00
C CYS A 21 3.56 20.06 2.21
N GLY A 22 2.46 19.47 1.73
CA GLY A 22 2.21 18.04 1.81
C GLY A 22 3.32 17.26 1.12
N SER A 23 4.32 16.83 1.89
CA SER A 23 5.43 16.04 1.37
C SER A 23 4.94 14.61 1.19
N THR A 24 4.82 14.16 -0.05
CA THR A 24 4.62 12.76 -0.38
C THR A 24 5.69 11.93 0.30
N ARG A 25 5.25 10.93 1.06
CA ARG A 25 6.10 10.01 1.80
C ARG A 25 6.67 8.98 0.85
N PRO A 26 7.90 8.49 1.13
CA PRO A 26 8.54 7.54 0.26
C PRO A 26 7.76 6.21 0.24
N VAL A 27 7.64 5.63 -0.96
CA VAL A 27 7.09 4.30 -1.18
C VAL A 27 8.13 3.45 -1.90
N THR A 28 8.46 2.33 -1.29
CA THR A 28 9.31 1.33 -1.91
C THR A 28 8.44 0.41 -2.77
N VAL A 29 8.45 0.61 -4.09
CA VAL A 29 7.68 -0.25 -5.00
C VAL A 29 8.43 -1.55 -5.25
N VAL A 30 7.85 -2.68 -4.84
CA VAL A 30 8.42 -4.02 -5.00
C VAL A 30 8.00 -4.63 -6.33
N GLN A 31 6.74 -4.42 -6.73
CA GLN A 31 6.21 -4.89 -8.01
C GLN A 31 5.44 -3.77 -8.72
N LYS A 32 6.07 -3.19 -9.76
CA LYS A 32 5.59 -1.97 -10.42
C LYS A 32 4.20 -2.12 -11.04
N ASP A 33 3.93 -3.20 -11.75
CA ASP A 33 2.62 -3.44 -12.38
C ASP A 33 1.50 -3.53 -11.35
N GLN A 34 1.76 -4.17 -10.21
CA GLN A 34 0.79 -4.28 -9.12
C GLN A 34 0.58 -2.94 -8.42
N PHE A 35 1.64 -2.15 -8.24
CA PHE A 35 1.54 -0.83 -7.61
C PHE A 35 0.78 0.16 -8.51
N VAL A 36 1.05 0.18 -9.82
CA VAL A 36 0.31 1.00 -10.78
C VAL A 36 -1.17 0.62 -10.79
N ARG A 37 -1.47 -0.68 -10.78
CA ARG A 37 -2.85 -1.16 -10.67
C ARG A 37 -3.53 -0.67 -9.39
N MET A 38 -2.85 -0.84 -8.25
CA MET A 38 -3.33 -0.37 -6.96
C MET A 38 -3.57 1.15 -6.94
N ALA A 39 -2.65 1.93 -7.50
CA ALA A 39 -2.76 3.38 -7.60
C ALA A 39 -3.93 3.82 -8.47
N HIS A 40 -4.24 3.07 -9.52
CA HIS A 40 -5.42 3.30 -10.34
C HIS A 40 -6.72 2.89 -9.64
N GLU A 41 -6.72 1.79 -8.88
CA GLU A 41 -7.92 1.27 -8.20
C GLU A 41 -8.28 2.08 -6.94
N MET A 42 -7.30 2.63 -6.20
CA MET A 42 -7.54 3.40 -4.96
C MET A 42 -6.73 4.71 -4.85
N PRO A 43 -6.79 5.62 -5.84
CA PRO A 43 -5.93 6.81 -5.89
C PRO A 43 -6.14 7.72 -4.67
N LYS A 44 -7.40 7.94 -4.28
CA LYS A 44 -7.72 8.82 -3.16
C LYS A 44 -7.26 8.29 -1.82
N GLU A 45 -7.25 6.97 -1.64
CA GLU A 45 -6.78 6.37 -0.39
C GLU A 45 -5.28 6.59 -0.24
N LEU A 46 -4.52 6.35 -1.32
CA LEU A 46 -3.08 6.57 -1.32
C LEU A 46 -2.71 8.06 -1.19
N GLN A 47 -3.47 8.95 -1.82
CA GLN A 47 -3.31 10.40 -1.66
C GLN A 47 -3.64 10.87 -0.23
N ALA A 48 -4.73 10.38 0.37
CA ALA A 48 -5.10 10.71 1.74
C ALA A 48 -4.02 10.28 2.75
N ARG A 49 -3.21 9.29 2.40
CA ARG A 49 -2.07 8.80 3.19
C ARG A 49 -0.74 9.44 2.81
N ASN A 50 -0.75 10.42 1.90
CA ASN A 50 0.46 11.02 1.34
C ASN A 50 1.42 9.99 0.71
N LEU A 51 0.93 8.85 0.25
CA LEU A 51 1.72 7.83 -0.47
C LEU A 51 1.78 8.12 -1.98
N LEU A 52 0.82 8.91 -2.47
CA LEU A 52 0.85 9.56 -3.78
C LEU A 52 0.71 11.07 -3.59
N ASP A 53 1.34 11.83 -4.47
CA ASP A 53 1.06 13.25 -4.60
C ASP A 53 -0.28 13.52 -5.30
N LYS A 54 -0.63 14.80 -5.38
CA LYS A 54 -1.85 15.29 -6.05
C LYS A 54 -1.94 14.88 -7.53
N ASP A 55 -0.80 14.64 -8.18
CA ASP A 55 -0.69 14.28 -9.60
C ASP A 55 -0.65 12.74 -9.79
N GLY A 56 -0.72 11.97 -8.69
CA GLY A 56 -0.71 10.51 -8.70
C GLY A 56 0.69 9.89 -8.74
N SER A 57 1.74 10.67 -8.49
CA SER A 57 3.12 10.19 -8.47
C SER A 57 3.55 9.77 -7.06
N TYR A 58 4.39 8.74 -6.97
CA TYR A 58 5.03 8.33 -5.71
C TYR A 58 6.47 8.83 -5.66
N VAL A 59 7.02 8.97 -4.44
CA VAL A 59 8.44 9.27 -4.22
C VAL A 59 9.14 7.97 -3.85
N ALA A 60 10.23 7.62 -4.53
CA ALA A 60 11.05 6.47 -4.15
C ALA A 60 11.99 6.82 -2.97
N PRO A 61 12.32 5.88 -2.07
CA PRO A 61 13.32 6.12 -1.04
C PRO A 61 14.72 6.29 -1.66
N PHE A 62 15.61 6.98 -0.93
CA PHE A 62 17.01 7.18 -1.35
C PHE A 62 17.79 5.87 -1.47
N SER A 63 17.49 4.88 -0.64
CA SER A 63 18.10 3.55 -0.71
C SER A 63 17.16 2.51 -0.13
N PHE A 64 17.09 1.33 -0.76
CA PHE A 64 16.35 0.20 -0.22
C PHE A 64 17.08 -1.10 -0.54
N ALA A 65 17.44 -1.84 0.50
CA ALA A 65 17.87 -3.23 0.38
C ALA A 65 16.63 -4.10 0.61
N GLY A 66 16.05 -4.59 -0.48
CA GLY A 66 14.84 -5.42 -0.40
C GLY A 66 15.03 -6.72 0.34
N PHE A 67 13.90 -7.36 0.64
CA PHE A 67 13.88 -8.70 1.20
C PHE A 67 14.03 -9.74 0.08
N SER A 68 14.81 -10.79 0.31
CA SER A 68 15.21 -11.74 -0.73
C SER A 68 14.18 -12.83 -1.06
N ASP A 69 13.04 -12.93 -0.36
CA ASP A 69 12.01 -13.94 -0.66
C ASP A 69 10.62 -13.60 -0.07
N TYR A 70 10.00 -12.52 -0.55
CA TYR A 70 8.64 -12.17 -0.11
C TYR A 70 7.63 -13.27 -0.48
N GLY A 71 7.76 -13.87 -1.66
CA GLY A 71 6.84 -14.87 -2.16
C GLY A 71 6.74 -16.11 -1.27
N GLU A 72 7.88 -16.70 -0.89
CA GLU A 72 7.88 -17.86 0.01
C GLU A 72 7.40 -17.49 1.42
N THR A 73 7.80 -16.31 1.90
CA THR A 73 7.38 -15.81 3.22
C THR A 73 5.87 -15.65 3.29
N LEU A 74 5.27 -14.96 2.32
CA LEU A 74 3.83 -14.76 2.23
C LEU A 74 3.11 -16.11 2.08
N PHE A 75 3.60 -17.00 1.22
CA PHE A 75 2.98 -18.31 1.02
C PHE A 75 2.94 -19.15 2.30
N ARG A 76 4.07 -19.25 3.01
CA ARG A 76 4.18 -20.10 4.19
C ARG A 76 3.53 -19.51 5.42
N ARG A 77 3.53 -18.18 5.56
CA ARG A 77 3.30 -17.51 6.85
C ARG A 77 2.12 -16.56 6.86
N LEU A 78 1.68 -16.00 5.73
CA LEU A 78 0.52 -15.11 5.71
C LEU A 78 -0.77 -15.90 5.91
N SER A 79 -1.54 -15.48 6.92
CA SER A 79 -2.86 -16.01 7.19
C SER A 79 -3.89 -15.45 6.19
N PRO A 80 -4.73 -16.30 5.56
CA PRO A 80 -5.83 -15.87 4.72
C PRO A 80 -7.03 -15.31 5.50
N SER A 81 -6.93 -15.12 6.82
CA SER A 81 -8.05 -14.75 7.69
C SER A 81 -8.73 -13.43 7.34
N PHE A 82 -8.03 -12.48 6.71
CA PHE A 82 -8.61 -11.22 6.23
C PHE A 82 -9.71 -11.42 5.19
N MET A 83 -9.78 -12.59 4.54
CA MET A 83 -10.85 -12.94 3.60
C MET A 83 -12.14 -13.41 4.31
N LYS A 84 -12.09 -13.69 5.63
CA LYS A 84 -13.26 -14.15 6.41
C LYS A 84 -14.34 -13.09 6.61
N ALA A 85 -13.99 -11.82 6.49
CA ALA A 85 -14.94 -10.72 6.66
C ALA A 85 -16.00 -10.66 5.53
N ASP A 86 -15.86 -11.50 4.49
CA ASP A 86 -16.78 -11.59 3.36
C ASP A 86 -17.60 -12.89 3.45
N THR A 87 -18.86 -12.78 3.88
CA THR A 87 -19.76 -13.92 4.14
C THR A 87 -20.24 -14.64 2.87
N ALA A 88 -19.73 -14.28 1.69
CA ALA A 88 -20.37 -14.62 0.43
C ALA A 88 -19.81 -15.86 -0.31
N HIS A 89 -18.64 -16.41 0.02
CA HIS A 89 -18.02 -17.47 -0.82
C HIS A 89 -17.12 -18.47 -0.06
N ASP A 90 -17.00 -19.68 -0.62
CA ASP A 90 -16.11 -20.77 -0.19
C ASP A 90 -14.62 -20.43 -0.45
N VAL A 91 -14.11 -19.40 0.21
CA VAL A 91 -12.67 -19.14 0.21
C VAL A 91 -11.99 -20.23 1.04
N TYR A 92 -10.97 -20.88 0.48
CA TYR A 92 -10.17 -21.84 1.24
C TYR A 92 -9.43 -21.11 2.37
N LEU A 93 -9.78 -21.44 3.60
CA LEU A 93 -9.19 -20.87 4.80
C LEU A 93 -8.33 -21.92 5.50
N GLY A 94 -7.16 -21.47 5.96
CA GLY A 94 -6.21 -22.25 6.74
C GLY A 94 -5.45 -21.31 7.68
N ALA A 95 -4.56 -21.86 8.50
CA ALA A 95 -3.69 -21.02 9.34
C ALA A 95 -2.81 -20.09 8.48
N THR A 96 -2.35 -20.58 7.32
CA THR A 96 -1.58 -19.86 6.31
C THR A 96 -2.01 -20.28 4.91
N PHE A 97 -1.58 -19.57 3.86
CA PHE A 97 -1.86 -19.99 2.46
C PHE A 97 -1.28 -21.37 2.12
N ALA A 98 -0.12 -21.74 2.65
CA ALA A 98 0.40 -23.11 2.50
C ALA A 98 -0.52 -24.16 3.14
N ALA A 99 -1.25 -23.80 4.20
CA ALA A 99 -2.20 -24.68 4.87
C ALA A 99 -3.57 -24.77 4.15
N THR A 100 -3.80 -24.01 3.06
CA THR A 100 -5.04 -24.11 2.27
C THR A 100 -4.96 -25.13 1.14
N LEU A 101 -3.79 -25.74 0.91
CA LEU A 101 -3.59 -26.66 -0.20
C LEU A 101 -4.45 -27.91 -0.07
N GLN A 102 -5.10 -28.26 -1.17
CA GLN A 102 -5.82 -29.52 -1.36
C GLN A 102 -5.02 -30.45 -2.30
N PRO A 103 -5.32 -31.76 -2.36
CA PRO A 103 -4.59 -32.69 -3.22
C PRO A 103 -4.52 -32.29 -4.71
N ASP A 104 -5.56 -31.62 -5.20
CA ASP A 104 -5.66 -31.13 -6.58
C ASP A 104 -5.13 -29.70 -6.77
N SER A 105 -4.71 -29.02 -5.69
CA SER A 105 -4.16 -27.66 -5.77
C SER A 105 -2.82 -27.67 -6.51
N ARG A 106 -2.53 -26.59 -7.23
CA ARG A 106 -1.23 -26.36 -7.90
C ARG A 106 -0.66 -25.02 -7.49
N VAL A 107 0.61 -24.99 -7.12
CA VAL A 107 1.27 -23.79 -6.61
C VAL A 107 2.36 -23.33 -7.59
N LYS A 108 2.37 -22.05 -7.92
CA LYS A 108 3.48 -21.36 -8.59
C LYS A 108 4.02 -20.29 -7.66
N ARG A 109 5.34 -20.20 -7.49
CA ARG A 109 6.01 -19.22 -6.63
C ARG A 109 7.02 -18.41 -7.45
N TRP A 110 7.23 -17.16 -7.05
CA TRP A 110 8.27 -16.25 -7.55
C TRP A 110 8.76 -15.36 -6.41
N SER A 111 9.80 -14.56 -6.62
CA SER A 111 10.46 -13.79 -5.55
C SER A 111 9.50 -12.89 -4.75
N ASN A 112 8.50 -12.31 -5.43
CA ASN A 112 7.61 -11.29 -4.88
C ASN A 112 6.18 -11.80 -4.69
N GLY A 113 5.91 -13.11 -4.82
CA GLY A 113 4.55 -13.59 -4.72
C GLY A 113 4.36 -15.07 -5.05
N PHE A 114 3.10 -15.49 -5.06
CA PHE A 114 2.71 -16.85 -5.41
C PHE A 114 1.29 -16.89 -5.98
N ALA A 115 0.97 -17.99 -6.63
CA ALA A 115 -0.39 -18.32 -7.04
C ALA A 115 -0.73 -19.75 -6.66
N ILE A 116 -1.94 -19.95 -6.15
CA ILE A 116 -2.54 -21.25 -5.88
C ILE A 116 -3.74 -21.43 -6.79
N ASN A 117 -3.71 -22.46 -7.61
CA ASN A 117 -4.82 -22.88 -8.43
C ASN A 117 -5.57 -24.00 -7.70
N HIS A 118 -6.68 -23.68 -7.05
CA HIS A 118 -7.56 -24.64 -6.39
C HIS A 118 -8.64 -25.18 -7.35
N ALA A 119 -9.49 -26.11 -6.91
CA ALA A 119 -10.58 -26.64 -7.71
C ALA A 119 -11.52 -25.55 -8.25
N THR A 120 -11.94 -24.64 -7.36
CA THR A 120 -13.02 -23.66 -7.63
C THR A 120 -12.52 -22.26 -7.95
N GLN A 121 -11.28 -21.93 -7.58
CA GLN A 121 -10.73 -20.58 -7.68
C GLN A 121 -9.21 -20.58 -7.88
N LYS A 122 -8.70 -19.48 -8.43
CA LYS A 122 -7.28 -19.15 -8.44
C LYS A 122 -7.04 -18.00 -7.47
N VAL A 123 -6.08 -18.18 -6.58
CA VAL A 123 -5.61 -17.14 -5.66
C VAL A 123 -4.22 -16.71 -6.10
N THR A 124 -4.00 -15.41 -6.28
CA THR A 124 -2.71 -14.83 -6.64
C THR A 124 -2.34 -13.77 -5.62
N VAL A 125 -1.21 -13.93 -4.94
CA VAL A 125 -0.72 -13.00 -3.92
C VAL A 125 0.57 -12.37 -4.40
N ASN A 126 0.64 -11.04 -4.36
CA ASN A 126 1.84 -10.28 -4.72
C ASN A 126 2.21 -9.31 -3.61
N MET A 127 3.51 -9.21 -3.34
CA MET A 127 4.13 -8.11 -2.63
C MET A 127 4.15 -6.89 -3.55
N VAL A 128 3.42 -5.85 -3.19
CA VAL A 128 3.21 -4.66 -4.04
C VAL A 128 4.24 -3.59 -3.73
N ALA A 129 4.27 -3.16 -2.47
CA ALA A 129 5.10 -2.04 -2.02
C ALA A 129 5.37 -2.14 -0.52
N ILE A 130 6.28 -1.29 -0.04
CA ILE A 130 6.54 -1.05 1.38
C ILE A 130 6.41 0.43 1.64
N ALA A 131 5.60 0.77 2.64
CA ALA A 131 5.44 2.13 3.10
C ALA A 131 4.83 2.13 4.50
N ASP A 132 5.18 3.14 5.28
CA ASP A 132 4.47 3.54 6.48
C ASP A 132 3.02 3.92 6.14
N TRP A 133 2.07 3.02 6.37
CA TRP A 133 0.71 3.18 5.87
C TRP A 133 -0.10 4.19 6.69
N ASN A 134 0.07 4.20 8.00
CA ASN A 134 -0.72 4.97 8.98
C ASN A 134 0.04 6.20 9.54
N ASN A 135 1.26 6.45 9.08
CA ASN A 135 2.15 7.52 9.54
C ASN A 135 2.57 7.40 11.00
N ASP A 136 2.86 6.17 11.44
CA ASP A 136 3.40 5.89 12.77
C ASP A 136 4.93 5.70 12.79
N GLY A 137 5.58 5.74 11.62
CA GLY A 137 7.02 5.59 11.46
C GLY A 137 7.50 4.16 11.24
N GLU A 138 6.60 3.17 11.26
CA GLU A 138 6.88 1.78 10.91
C GLU A 138 6.42 1.49 9.48
N ASP A 139 7.21 0.74 8.72
CA ASP A 139 6.88 0.39 7.33
C ASP A 139 6.06 -0.92 7.26
N GLU A 140 4.92 -0.90 6.58
CA GLU A 140 4.17 -2.12 6.28
C GLU A 140 4.47 -2.67 4.90
N TRP A 141 4.37 -3.99 4.78
CA TRP A 141 4.23 -4.64 3.50
C TRP A 141 2.81 -4.47 2.98
N ILE A 142 2.68 -3.87 1.80
CA ILE A 142 1.42 -3.77 1.07
C ILE A 142 1.35 -4.96 0.12
N VAL A 143 0.32 -5.79 0.31
CA VAL A 143 0.13 -7.05 -0.40
C VAL A 143 -1.19 -7.00 -1.16
N SER A 144 -1.19 -7.42 -2.43
CA SER A 144 -2.42 -7.69 -3.17
C SER A 144 -2.71 -9.19 -3.13
N CYS A 145 -3.95 -9.55 -2.81
CA CYS A 145 -4.46 -10.92 -2.90
C CYS A 145 -5.65 -10.93 -3.85
N LEU A 146 -5.44 -11.39 -5.08
CA LEU A 146 -6.47 -11.54 -6.10
C LEU A 146 -7.08 -12.94 -6.03
N VAL A 147 -8.41 -13.00 -5.87
CA VAL A 147 -9.21 -14.22 -5.93
C VAL A 147 -10.06 -14.20 -7.19
N GLU A 148 -9.88 -15.22 -8.03
CA GLU A 148 -10.55 -15.40 -9.32
C GLU A 148 -11.38 -16.69 -9.30
N PRO A 149 -12.72 -16.62 -9.22
CA PRO A 149 -13.58 -17.80 -9.35
C PRO A 149 -13.48 -18.40 -10.76
N LYS A 150 -13.43 -19.74 -10.86
CA LYS A 150 -13.34 -20.44 -12.15
C LYS A 150 -14.68 -20.60 -12.87
N TRP A 151 -15.78 -20.58 -12.14
CA TRP A 151 -17.12 -20.84 -12.66
C TRP A 151 -17.97 -19.57 -12.80
N GLY A 152 -17.30 -18.45 -13.02
CA GLY A 152 -17.93 -17.13 -13.00
C GLY A 152 -18.21 -16.64 -11.58
N GLY A 153 -18.54 -15.36 -11.47
CA GLY A 153 -18.71 -14.69 -10.19
C GLY A 153 -17.86 -13.44 -10.08
N ARG A 154 -17.71 -12.94 -8.85
CA ARG A 154 -16.96 -11.71 -8.59
C ARG A 154 -15.48 -12.02 -8.43
N THR A 155 -14.63 -11.29 -9.14
CA THR A 155 -13.20 -11.25 -8.84
C THR A 155 -12.97 -10.23 -7.72
N ARG A 156 -12.03 -10.53 -6.82
CA ARG A 156 -11.71 -9.65 -5.69
C ARG A 156 -10.22 -9.51 -5.51
N THR A 157 -9.75 -8.28 -5.46
CA THR A 157 -8.41 -7.94 -4.97
C THR A 157 -8.53 -7.41 -3.55
N TYR A 158 -7.99 -8.14 -2.59
CA TYR A 158 -7.79 -7.65 -1.23
C TYR A 158 -6.44 -6.94 -1.17
N TYR A 159 -6.45 -5.67 -0.79
CA TYR A 159 -5.25 -4.92 -0.44
C TYR A 159 -5.03 -5.03 1.06
N VAL A 160 -3.90 -5.61 1.44
CA VAL A 160 -3.64 -6.08 2.80
C VAL A 160 -2.33 -5.48 3.29
N LEU A 161 -2.34 -4.99 4.52
CA LEU A 161 -1.18 -4.48 5.22
C LEU A 161 -0.64 -5.58 6.11
N VAL A 162 0.62 -5.91 5.92
CA VAL A 162 1.29 -6.97 6.65
C VAL A 162 2.51 -6.36 7.32
N PRO A 163 2.54 -6.31 8.66
CA PRO A 163 3.74 -5.88 9.36
C PRO A 163 4.92 -6.80 9.00
N PRO A 164 6.13 -6.26 8.74
CA PRO A 164 7.31 -7.08 8.47
C PRO A 164 7.55 -8.10 9.60
N PRO A 165 8.00 -9.33 9.26
CA PRO A 165 8.27 -10.35 10.26
C PRO A 165 9.38 -9.90 11.22
N ARG A 166 9.15 -10.05 12.52
CA ARG A 166 10.17 -9.82 13.58
C ARG A 166 11.02 -11.08 13.85
N SER A 167 10.57 -12.24 13.39
CA SER A 167 11.29 -13.52 13.50
C SER A 167 10.98 -14.42 12.32
N ASP A 168 11.75 -15.49 12.14
CA ASP A 168 11.55 -16.45 11.05
C ASP A 168 10.36 -17.40 11.26
N LYS A 169 9.78 -17.43 12.47
CA LYS A 169 8.72 -18.37 12.87
C LYS A 169 7.34 -17.72 13.01
N GLU A 170 7.26 -16.39 12.98
CA GLU A 170 6.01 -15.64 13.21
C GLU A 170 4.99 -15.91 12.08
N THR A 171 3.76 -16.28 12.43
CA THR A 171 2.64 -16.24 11.48
C THR A 171 2.30 -14.79 11.20
N LEU A 172 2.15 -14.44 9.93
CA LEU A 172 1.82 -13.09 9.51
C LEU A 172 0.31 -12.91 9.46
N LYS A 173 -0.19 -11.93 10.20
CA LYS A 173 -1.57 -11.46 10.06
C LYS A 173 -1.62 -10.25 9.13
N GLY A 174 -2.68 -10.19 8.35
CA GLY A 174 -2.93 -9.11 7.41
C GLY A 174 -4.10 -8.26 7.88
N THR A 175 -3.91 -6.95 7.91
CA THR A 175 -4.97 -5.98 8.11
C THR A 175 -5.53 -5.58 6.75
N LEU A 176 -6.85 -5.67 6.58
CA LEU A 176 -7.48 -5.33 5.31
C LEU A 176 -7.52 -3.80 5.15
N ALA A 177 -6.88 -3.26 4.12
CA ALA A 177 -6.95 -1.85 3.75
C ALA A 177 -8.13 -1.55 2.82
N ALA A 178 -8.29 -2.39 1.79
CA ALA A 178 -9.37 -2.24 0.82
C ALA A 178 -9.71 -3.56 0.11
N ILE A 179 -10.93 -3.62 -0.44
CA ILE A 179 -11.36 -4.67 -1.36
C ILE A 179 -11.76 -3.99 -2.67
N TYR A 180 -11.09 -4.36 -3.77
CA TYR A 180 -11.54 -4.01 -5.11
C TYR A 180 -12.25 -5.23 -5.73
N GLU A 181 -13.56 -5.13 -5.88
CA GLU A 181 -14.43 -6.21 -6.34
C GLU A 181 -14.97 -5.89 -7.74
N CYS A 182 -14.89 -6.84 -8.67
CA CYS A 182 -15.46 -6.68 -10.01
C CYS A 182 -16.41 -7.83 -10.35
N PHE A 183 -17.52 -7.50 -11.02
CA PHE A 183 -18.39 -8.45 -11.71
C PHE A 183 -18.50 -8.04 -13.18
N GLY A 184 -17.83 -8.77 -14.06
CA GLY A 184 -17.63 -8.33 -15.44
C GLY A 184 -16.86 -7.02 -15.50
N LEU A 185 -17.48 -5.97 -16.08
CA LEU A 185 -16.88 -4.64 -16.20
C LEU A 185 -17.25 -3.69 -15.06
N ALA A 186 -18.17 -4.09 -14.17
CA ALA A 186 -18.61 -3.27 -13.05
C ALA A 186 -17.72 -3.55 -11.83
N CYS A 187 -17.01 -2.54 -11.34
CA CYS A 187 -16.11 -2.66 -10.19
C CYS A 187 -16.51 -1.71 -9.06
N SER A 188 -16.24 -2.12 -7.82
CA SER A 188 -16.49 -1.36 -6.60
C SER A 188 -15.29 -1.46 -5.66
N LEU A 189 -14.88 -0.32 -5.11
CA LEU A 189 -13.84 -0.24 -4.10
C LEU A 189 -14.49 -0.07 -2.72
N TYR A 190 -14.15 -0.96 -1.80
CA TYR A 190 -14.55 -0.88 -0.41
C TYR A 190 -13.30 -0.65 0.45
N VAL A 191 -13.12 0.59 0.90
CA VAL A 191 -12.04 0.94 1.84
C VAL A 191 -12.44 0.50 3.25
N ARG A 192 -11.46 0.11 4.07
CA ARG A 192 -11.64 -0.27 5.47
C ARG A 192 -10.84 0.67 6.37
N ASP A 193 -11.34 0.86 7.59
CA ASP A 193 -10.52 1.50 8.61
C ASP A 193 -9.31 0.60 8.92
N SER A 194 -8.15 1.06 8.50
CA SER A 194 -6.86 0.39 8.59
C SER A 194 -5.84 1.25 9.32
N ARG A 195 -6.32 2.12 10.23
CA ARG A 195 -5.45 2.86 11.15
C ARG A 195 -4.79 1.94 12.16
N VAL A 196 -5.46 0.86 12.53
CA VAL A 196 -4.95 -0.21 13.41
C VAL A 196 -4.42 -1.31 12.56
N ILE A 197 -3.13 -1.56 12.66
CA ILE A 197 -2.49 -2.63 11.91
C ILE A 197 -2.26 -3.79 12.89
N GLU A 198 -3.08 -4.82 12.74
CA GLU A 198 -3.03 -6.01 13.57
C GLU A 198 -1.73 -6.76 13.32
N ARG A 199 -1.00 -7.05 14.40
CA ARG A 199 0.03 -8.08 14.45
C ARG A 199 -0.53 -9.26 15.24
N ASP A 200 -0.10 -10.47 14.91
CA ASP A 200 -0.34 -11.63 15.77
C ASP A 200 0.56 -11.52 17.00
N ALA A 201 0.19 -10.61 17.89
CA ALA A 201 1.02 -10.21 18.99
C ALA A 201 1.07 -11.34 20.03
N ALA A 202 2.26 -11.87 20.23
CA ALA A 202 2.72 -12.21 21.59
C ALA A 202 3.25 -10.96 22.31
N ASP A 203 2.74 -9.76 22.00
CA ASP A 203 3.22 -8.47 22.53
C ASP A 203 2.19 -7.90 23.52
N PRO A 204 2.45 -7.94 24.84
CA PRO A 204 1.48 -7.60 25.89
C PRO A 204 1.22 -6.09 26.12
N LEU A 205 1.64 -5.20 25.20
CA LEU A 205 1.67 -3.75 25.45
C LEU A 205 0.90 -2.84 24.45
N ALA A 206 0.09 -3.37 23.52
CA ALA A 206 -0.66 -2.52 22.59
C ALA A 206 -1.94 -1.90 23.20
N PRO A 207 -2.13 -0.55 23.20
CA PRO A 207 -3.36 0.09 23.67
C PRO A 207 -4.48 0.11 22.59
N PRO A 208 -5.77 0.20 23.00
CA PRO A 208 -6.93 0.05 22.10
C PRO A 208 -7.22 1.28 21.22
N THR A 209 -7.72 1.05 20.01
CA THR A 209 -7.93 2.09 18.99
C THR A 209 -9.35 2.65 18.92
N ILE A 210 -9.47 3.91 18.48
CA ILE A 210 -10.71 4.68 18.31
C ILE A 210 -10.96 4.96 16.81
N VAL A 211 -12.19 4.76 16.35
CA VAL A 211 -12.65 4.82 14.93
C VAL A 211 -13.41 6.13 14.62
N GLN A 212 -13.28 6.68 13.40
CA GLN A 212 -14.09 7.81 12.87
C GLN A 212 -14.22 7.78 11.32
N ASP A 213 -15.45 7.96 10.80
CA ASP A 213 -15.90 7.79 9.39
C ASP A 213 -15.86 9.07 8.51
N VAL A 214 -15.43 8.97 7.23
CA VAL A 214 -15.70 9.97 6.14
C VAL A 214 -15.70 9.33 4.72
N VAL A 215 -16.49 9.87 3.77
CA VAL A 215 -16.75 9.36 2.38
C VAL A 215 -16.13 10.25 1.27
N PRO A 216 -15.50 9.71 0.17
CA PRO A 216 -14.94 10.54 -0.93
C PRO A 216 -15.35 10.21 -2.42
N GLY A 217 -15.51 11.24 -3.28
CA GLY A 217 -15.96 11.22 -4.72
C GLY A 217 -14.86 11.35 -5.82
N LEU A 218 -15.07 10.76 -7.02
CA LEU A 218 -14.10 10.17 -8.00
C LEU A 218 -13.58 11.09 -9.14
N GLN A 219 -12.30 10.95 -9.55
CA GLN A 219 -11.71 11.39 -10.84
C GLN A 219 -10.56 10.43 -11.30
N PRO A 220 -10.20 10.37 -12.61
CA PRO A 220 -9.35 9.33 -13.21
C PRO A 220 -7.85 9.69 -13.30
N VAL A 221 -6.98 8.67 -13.44
CA VAL A 221 -5.50 8.69 -13.26
C VAL A 221 -4.75 8.56 -14.59
N THR A 222 -3.62 9.27 -14.76
CA THR A 222 -2.64 9.08 -15.86
C THR A 222 -1.20 9.23 -15.38
N GLU A 223 -0.28 8.43 -15.92
CA GLU A 223 1.18 8.56 -15.68
C GLU A 223 1.73 9.89 -16.25
N PRO A 224 2.74 10.53 -15.61
CA PRO A 224 3.40 11.70 -16.17
C PRO A 224 4.28 11.38 -17.40
N PRO A 225 4.43 12.30 -18.37
CA PRO A 225 5.28 12.08 -19.53
C PRO A 225 6.77 12.05 -19.15
N LYS A 226 7.52 11.17 -19.81
CA LYS A 226 8.97 11.07 -19.68
C LYS A 226 9.63 12.33 -20.24
N THR A 227 10.41 13.02 -19.43
CA THR A 227 11.18 14.21 -19.81
C THR A 227 12.32 13.86 -20.78
N GLY A 228 12.18 14.30 -22.03
CA GLY A 228 13.29 14.48 -22.97
C GLY A 228 13.96 15.84 -22.74
N GLY A 229 15.26 15.91 -23.05
CA GLY A 229 16.18 17.02 -22.73
C GLY A 229 15.86 18.39 -23.34
N PRO A 230 16.71 19.39 -23.07
CA PRO A 230 16.35 20.80 -23.14
C PRO A 230 16.44 21.35 -24.56
N ASP A 231 15.34 21.91 -25.08
CA ASP A 231 15.39 22.83 -26.20
C ASP A 231 15.26 24.27 -25.72
N LYS A 232 16.21 25.10 -26.18
CA LYS A 232 16.27 26.54 -26.00
C LYS A 232 15.45 27.24 -27.07
N GLY A 233 14.76 28.30 -26.66
CA GLY A 233 14.23 29.38 -27.52
C GLY A 233 12.71 29.31 -27.63
N GLY A 234 11.95 30.38 -27.43
CA GLY A 234 12.25 31.77 -27.15
C GLY A 234 10.94 32.57 -27.20
N LEU A 235 10.90 33.63 -26.42
CA LEU A 235 9.99 34.80 -26.50
C LEU A 235 8.50 34.62 -26.18
N GLU A 236 8.17 35.24 -25.07
CA GLU A 236 6.89 35.78 -24.61
C GLU A 236 6.29 36.78 -25.62
N GLU A 237 4.99 36.66 -25.95
CA GLU A 237 4.11 37.82 -26.19
C GLU A 237 2.65 37.54 -25.78
N ARG A 238 2.26 38.20 -24.68
CA ARG A 238 1.08 39.04 -24.40
C ARG A 238 -0.29 38.72 -25.05
N ASN A 239 -1.28 38.65 -24.16
CA ASN A 239 -2.73 38.58 -24.43
C ASN A 239 -3.28 39.78 -25.22
N LEU A 240 -4.16 39.47 -26.18
CA LEU A 240 -5.51 40.03 -26.35
C LEU A 240 -6.45 38.90 -26.79
#